data_AF-A0A523YG14-F1
#
_entry.id   AF-A0A523YG14-F1
#
_cell.length_a   1.000
_cell.length_b   1.000
_cell.length_c   1.000
_cell.angle_alpha   90.00
_cell.angle_beta   90.00
_cell.angle_gamma   90.00
#
_symmetry.space_group_name_H-M   'P 1'
#
loop_
_entity.id
_entity.type
_entity.pdbx_description
1 polymer ?
#
loop_
_entity_poly.entity_id
_entity_poly.type
_entity_poly.pdbx_seq_one_letter_code
_entity_poly.pdbx_strand_id
1 'polypeptide(L)'
;MLFENALLERRFQFIDKHSNSCFGKSWKKTEHNLDFIVERDGIPYGCEVKNTLDYIPRDELATKLEICDFLGLRPLFIMRGSPKSYNYEIIGRGGYVWIFLKQYYPLGYESLVKEMTEVLELPVKICRVIEEGDVDRFENWHKRQVKS
;
A
#
# COMPACT_ATOMS: atom_id res chain seq x y z
N MET A 1 9.84 -2.47 -3.40
CA MET A 1 11.06 -2.30 -2.58
C MET A 1 10.97 -1.19 -1.54
N LEU A 2 10.59 0.04 -1.90
CA LEU A 2 10.67 1.17 -0.95
C LEU A 2 9.74 1.04 0.28
N PHE A 3 8.44 0.82 0.06
CA PHE A 3 7.49 0.60 1.15
C PHE A 3 7.71 -0.73 1.86
N GLU A 4 8.21 -1.74 1.13
CA GLU A 4 8.54 -3.04 1.72
C GLU A 4 9.67 -2.91 2.75
N ASN A 5 10.73 -2.18 2.41
CA ASN A 5 11.83 -1.91 3.34
C ASN A 5 11.34 -1.14 4.57
N ALA A 6 10.50 -0.12 4.37
CA ALA A 6 9.92 0.64 5.48
C ALA A 6 9.08 -0.24 6.43
N LEU A 7 8.35 -1.22 5.89
CA LEU A 7 7.58 -2.19 6.68
C LEU A 7 8.50 -3.20 7.40
N LEU A 8 9.55 -3.70 6.73
CA LEU A 8 10.54 -4.59 7.33
C LEU A 8 11.26 -3.94 8.53
N GLU A 9 11.66 -2.68 8.40
CA GLU A 9 12.27 -1.89 9.49
C GLU A 9 11.34 -1.78 10.71
N ARG A 10 10.03 -1.85 10.48
CA ARG A 10 8.99 -1.88 11.53
C ARG A 10 8.54 -3.29 11.90
N ARG A 11 9.35 -4.31 11.62
CA ARG A 11 9.14 -5.72 12.00
C ARG A 11 7.88 -6.35 11.40
N PHE A 12 7.36 -5.83 10.30
CA PHE A 12 6.38 -6.56 9.50
C PHE A 12 7.11 -7.65 8.70
N GLN A 13 6.65 -8.88 8.84
CA GLN A 13 7.21 -10.04 8.16
C GLN A 13 6.55 -10.22 6.80
N PHE A 14 7.34 -10.46 5.76
CA PHE A 14 6.82 -10.76 4.42
C PHE A 14 6.36 -12.21 4.34
N ILE A 15 5.10 -12.40 3.98
CA ILE A 15 4.53 -13.73 3.73
C ILE A 15 4.72 -14.10 2.27
N ASP A 16 4.28 -13.22 1.36
CA ASP A 16 4.31 -13.50 -0.08
C ASP A 16 4.30 -12.20 -0.90
N LYS A 17 4.66 -12.30 -2.17
CA LYS A 17 4.69 -11.17 -3.12
C LYS A 17 3.94 -11.56 -4.39
N HIS A 18 3.24 -10.58 -4.97
CA HIS A 18 2.45 -10.77 -6.17
C HIS A 18 1.55 -12.02 -6.07
N SER A 19 0.77 -12.09 -4.99
CA SER A 19 0.05 -13.29 -4.60
C SER A 19 -1.43 -13.05 -4.37
N ASN A 20 -2.22 -14.07 -4.68
CA ASN A 20 -3.64 -14.15 -4.39
C ASN A 20 -3.98 -15.40 -3.54
N SER A 21 -2.96 -15.94 -2.86
CA SER A 21 -3.08 -17.07 -1.97
C SER A 21 -2.38 -16.80 -0.65
N CYS A 22 -3.01 -17.22 0.44
CA CYS A 22 -2.46 -17.09 1.78
C CYS A 22 -3.20 -18.04 2.73
N PHE A 23 -2.51 -18.52 3.77
CA PHE A 23 -3.10 -19.36 4.84
C PHE A 23 -3.96 -20.54 4.33
N GLY A 24 -3.48 -21.23 3.28
CA GLY A 24 -4.19 -22.38 2.68
C GLY A 24 -5.39 -22.04 1.81
N LYS A 25 -5.70 -20.75 1.61
CA LYS A 25 -6.73 -20.26 0.68
C LYS A 25 -6.08 -19.73 -0.60
N SER A 26 -6.75 -19.89 -1.73
CA SER A 26 -6.32 -19.32 -3.02
C SER A 26 -7.52 -18.76 -3.76
N TRP A 27 -7.41 -17.49 -4.16
CA TRP A 27 -8.41 -16.80 -4.96
C TRP A 27 -8.43 -17.36 -6.38
N LYS A 28 -9.63 -17.64 -6.91
CA LYS A 28 -9.82 -18.23 -8.25
C LYS A 28 -10.79 -17.46 -9.14
N LYS A 29 -11.45 -16.42 -8.62
CA LYS A 29 -12.46 -15.65 -9.38
C LYS A 29 -11.83 -14.77 -10.45
N THR A 30 -10.60 -14.30 -10.24
CA THR A 30 -9.85 -13.48 -11.19
C THR A 30 -8.36 -13.80 -11.12
N GLU A 31 -7.58 -13.30 -12.08
CA GLU A 31 -6.11 -13.43 -12.10
C GLU A 31 -5.39 -12.33 -11.31
N HIS A 32 -6.12 -11.38 -10.71
CA HIS A 32 -5.52 -10.34 -9.88
C HIS A 32 -4.77 -10.92 -8.66
N ASN A 33 -3.64 -10.29 -8.36
CA ASN A 33 -2.78 -10.52 -7.20
C ASN A 33 -2.68 -9.26 -6.35
N LEU A 34 -2.49 -9.39 -5.04
CA LEU A 34 -2.01 -8.29 -4.19
C LEU A 34 -0.53 -8.07 -4.47
N ASP A 35 -0.04 -6.83 -4.36
CA ASP A 35 1.38 -6.53 -4.58
C ASP A 35 2.26 -7.33 -3.60
N PHE A 36 1.85 -7.41 -2.34
CA PHE A 36 2.46 -8.28 -1.34
C PHE A 36 1.54 -8.50 -0.13
N ILE A 37 1.91 -9.49 0.68
CA ILE A 37 1.25 -9.82 1.94
C ILE A 37 2.28 -9.76 3.06
N VAL A 38 1.97 -9.02 4.12
CA VAL A 38 2.80 -8.95 5.32
C VAL A 38 2.00 -9.30 6.57
N GLU A 39 2.69 -9.64 7.65
CA GLU A 39 2.09 -9.92 8.95
C GLU A 39 2.90 -9.28 10.06
N ARG A 40 2.19 -8.83 11.10
CA ARG A 40 2.78 -8.43 12.36
C ARG A 40 1.76 -8.60 13.48
N ASP A 41 2.23 -9.07 14.65
CA ASP A 41 1.45 -9.17 15.88
C ASP A 41 0.15 -9.99 15.71
N GLY A 42 0.19 -11.03 14.88
CA GLY A 42 -0.95 -11.89 14.53
C GLY A 42 -1.90 -11.29 13.48
N ILE A 43 -1.59 -10.12 12.93
CA ILE A 43 -2.46 -9.40 12.00
C ILE A 43 -1.87 -9.43 10.59
N PRO A 44 -2.47 -10.19 9.65
CA PRO A 44 -2.02 -10.21 8.27
C PRO A 44 -2.66 -9.07 7.46
N TYR A 45 -1.87 -8.48 6.57
CA TYR A 45 -2.23 -7.38 5.70
C TYR A 45 -2.08 -7.76 4.23
N GLY A 46 -3.12 -7.47 3.44
CA GLY A 46 -3.06 -7.52 1.99
C GLY A 46 -2.70 -6.13 1.47
N CYS A 47 -1.56 -6.00 0.81
CA CYS A 47 -0.98 -4.71 0.48
C CYS A 47 -1.08 -4.39 -1.01
N GLU A 48 -1.42 -3.14 -1.31
CA GLU A 48 -1.47 -2.59 -2.66
C GLU A 48 -0.78 -1.22 -2.69
N VAL A 49 0.09 -0.98 -3.67
CA VAL A 49 0.87 0.25 -3.81
C VAL A 49 0.51 0.94 -5.12
N LYS A 50 -0.12 2.13 -5.02
CA LYS A 50 -0.43 2.98 -6.18
C LYS A 50 0.40 4.27 -6.16
N ASN A 51 1.54 4.22 -6.85
CA ASN A 51 2.47 5.35 -6.99
C ASN A 51 2.26 6.17 -8.30
N THR A 52 1.21 5.88 -9.07
CA THR A 52 0.92 6.59 -10.32
C THR A 52 0.18 7.91 -10.10
N LEU A 53 0.12 8.75 -11.15
CA LEU A 53 -0.71 9.95 -11.16
C LEU A 53 -2.22 9.63 -11.20
N ASP A 54 -2.58 8.49 -11.78
CA ASP A 54 -3.97 8.05 -11.80
C ASP A 54 -4.35 7.31 -10.53
N TYR A 55 -5.64 7.40 -10.18
CA TYR A 55 -6.21 6.57 -9.14
C TYR A 55 -6.30 5.10 -9.60
N ILE A 56 -6.35 4.20 -8.63
CA ILE A 56 -6.70 2.80 -8.91
C ILE A 56 -8.09 2.75 -9.58
N PRO A 57 -8.25 2.02 -10.70
CA PRO A 57 -9.55 1.71 -11.27
C PRO A 57 -10.51 1.14 -10.22
N ARG A 58 -11.80 1.46 -10.36
CA ARG A 58 -12.81 1.13 -9.33
C ARG A 58 -13.00 -0.38 -9.17
N ASP A 59 -13.05 -1.08 -10.28
CA ASP A 59 -13.13 -2.52 -10.41
C ASP A 59 -11.88 -3.22 -9.86
N GLU A 60 -10.69 -2.66 -10.13
CA GLU A 60 -9.44 -3.14 -9.55
C GLU A 60 -9.48 -3.04 -8.03
N LEU A 61 -9.83 -1.87 -7.47
CA LEU A 61 -9.99 -1.71 -6.01
C LEU A 61 -10.98 -2.73 -5.42
N ALA A 62 -12.16 -2.86 -6.01
CA ALA A 62 -13.18 -3.78 -5.54
C ALA A 62 -12.65 -5.22 -5.51
N THR A 63 -11.98 -5.65 -6.59
CA THR A 63 -11.38 -6.98 -6.68
C THR A 63 -10.30 -7.20 -5.61
N LYS A 64 -9.41 -6.24 -5.39
CA LYS A 64 -8.35 -6.35 -4.37
C LYS A 64 -8.92 -6.43 -2.95
N LEU A 65 -10.01 -5.70 -2.68
CA LEU A 65 -10.72 -5.79 -1.41
C LEU A 65 -11.42 -7.15 -1.23
N GLU A 66 -12.08 -7.67 -2.27
CA GLU A 66 -12.65 -9.02 -2.24
C GLU A 66 -11.59 -10.10 -1.98
N ILE A 67 -10.40 -9.96 -2.57
CA ILE A 67 -9.27 -10.85 -2.30
C ILE A 67 -8.88 -10.78 -0.82
N CYS A 68 -8.77 -9.58 -0.23
CA CYS A 68 -8.46 -9.42 1.18
C CYS A 68 -9.52 -10.09 2.06
N ASP A 69 -10.80 -9.86 1.79
CA ASP A 69 -11.92 -10.45 2.54
C ASP A 69 -11.88 -11.99 2.46
N PHE A 70 -11.68 -12.54 1.26
CA PHE A 70 -11.62 -13.99 1.04
C PHE A 70 -10.45 -14.65 1.79
N LEU A 71 -9.26 -14.04 1.70
CA LEU A 71 -8.03 -14.55 2.32
C LEU A 71 -7.98 -14.29 3.83
N GLY A 72 -8.86 -13.44 4.38
CA GLY A 72 -8.85 -13.05 5.78
C GLY A 72 -7.72 -12.06 6.12
N LEU A 73 -7.41 -11.16 5.19
CA LEU A 73 -6.36 -10.15 5.31
C LEU A 73 -6.97 -8.78 5.57
N ARG A 74 -6.30 -7.95 6.37
CA ARG A 74 -6.68 -6.53 6.51
C ARG A 74 -6.13 -5.74 5.31
N PRO A 75 -6.96 -4.94 4.61
CA PRO A 75 -6.46 -4.20 3.46
C PRO A 75 -5.53 -3.05 3.89
N LEU A 76 -4.34 -2.98 3.31
CA LEU A 76 -3.39 -1.88 3.45
C LEU A 76 -3.11 -1.27 2.08
N PHE A 77 -3.74 -0.14 1.78
CA PHE A 77 -3.56 0.54 0.50
C PHE A 77 -2.64 1.74 0.66
N ILE A 78 -1.50 1.69 -0.02
CA ILE A 78 -0.46 2.70 0.01
C ILE A 78 -0.55 3.49 -1.31
N MET A 79 -1.15 4.66 -1.28
CA MET A 79 -1.53 5.39 -2.49
C MET A 79 -1.01 6.82 -2.46
N ARG A 80 -0.58 7.35 -3.60
CA ARG A 80 -0.22 8.77 -3.71
C ARG A 80 -1.42 9.65 -3.37
N GLY A 81 -2.61 9.29 -3.85
CA GLY A 81 -3.87 9.95 -3.56
C GLY A 81 -5.04 8.98 -3.77
N SER A 82 -6.18 9.25 -3.13
CA SER A 82 -7.35 8.39 -3.20
C SER A 82 -8.65 9.16 -2.96
N PRO A 83 -9.73 8.85 -3.72
CA PRO A 83 -11.07 9.34 -3.43
C PRO A 83 -11.54 9.02 -2.01
N LYS A 84 -12.32 9.91 -1.39
CA LYS A 84 -12.88 9.69 -0.04
C LYS A 84 -13.75 8.43 0.04
N SER A 85 -14.48 8.12 -1.02
CA SER A 85 -15.30 6.91 -1.11
C SER A 85 -14.47 5.63 -1.04
N TYR A 86 -13.28 5.62 -1.66
CA TYR A 86 -12.37 4.48 -1.61
C TYR A 86 -11.81 4.32 -0.20
N ASN A 87 -11.43 5.44 0.44
CA ASN A 87 -10.94 5.41 1.81
C ASN A 87 -11.99 4.88 2.77
N TYR A 88 -13.24 5.34 2.62
CA TYR A 88 -14.37 4.87 3.43
C TYR A 88 -14.54 3.35 3.32
N GLU A 89 -14.43 2.82 2.10
CA GLU A 89 -14.58 1.41 1.86
C GLU A 89 -13.45 0.55 2.44
N ILE A 90 -12.20 0.98 2.27
CA ILE A 90 -11.02 0.29 2.82
C ILE A 90 -11.09 0.29 4.35
N ILE A 91 -11.39 1.44 4.95
CA ILE A 91 -11.52 1.61 6.41
C ILE A 91 -12.71 0.80 6.94
N GLY A 92 -13.82 0.75 6.20
CA GLY A 92 -15.00 -0.04 6.55
C GLY A 92 -14.74 -1.55 6.66
N ARG A 93 -13.68 -2.05 6.00
CA ARG A 93 -13.18 -3.43 6.12
C ARG A 93 -12.10 -3.61 7.19
N GLY A 94 -11.92 -2.62 8.07
CA GLY A 94 -10.88 -2.64 9.11
C GLY A 94 -9.47 -2.42 8.56
N GLY A 95 -9.36 -1.90 7.33
CA GLY A 95 -8.09 -1.61 6.68
C GLY A 95 -7.53 -0.23 7.01
N TYR A 96 -6.41 0.08 6.37
CA TYR A 96 -5.72 1.36 6.47
C TYR A 96 -5.38 1.92 5.09
N VAL A 97 -5.51 3.23 4.95
CA VAL A 97 -5.08 3.96 3.76
C VAL A 97 -3.91 4.86 4.10
N TRP A 98 -2.77 4.58 3.47
CA TRP A 98 -1.56 5.37 3.59
C TRP A 98 -1.46 6.30 2.38
N ILE A 99 -1.74 7.59 2.60
CA ILE A 99 -1.61 8.63 1.57
C ILE A 99 -0.28 9.37 1.71
N PHE A 100 0.57 9.30 0.67
CA PHE A 100 1.92 9.89 0.68
C PHE A 100 2.10 11.11 -0.27
N LEU A 101 1.06 11.49 -1.03
CA LEU A 101 0.92 12.74 -1.81
C LEU A 101 1.94 13.03 -2.92
N LYS A 102 3.10 12.36 -2.95
CA LYS A 102 4.19 12.58 -3.91
C LYS A 102 4.47 11.32 -4.70
N GLN A 103 4.63 11.40 -6.01
CA GLN A 103 5.08 10.24 -6.78
C GLN A 103 6.58 10.00 -6.57
N TYR A 104 6.94 8.82 -6.09
CA TYR A 104 8.32 8.47 -5.80
C TYR A 104 9.04 7.85 -6.99
N TYR A 105 10.27 8.31 -7.24
CA TYR A 105 11.17 7.78 -8.25
C TYR A 105 12.44 7.20 -7.60
N PRO A 106 13.02 6.14 -8.19
CA PRO A 106 14.30 5.60 -7.73
C PRO A 106 15.46 6.54 -8.07
N LEU A 107 16.62 6.29 -7.47
CA LEU A 107 17.87 7.00 -7.80
C LEU A 107 18.23 6.83 -9.28
N GLY A 108 18.89 7.83 -9.85
CA GLY A 108 19.26 7.86 -11.27
C GLY A 108 18.25 8.56 -12.18
N TYR A 109 17.11 9.01 -11.63
CA TYR A 109 16.08 9.75 -12.36
C TYR A 109 16.09 11.25 -12.01
N GLU A 110 17.17 11.77 -11.44
CA GLU A 110 17.26 13.15 -10.92
C GLU A 110 16.95 14.19 -12.00
N SER A 111 17.49 14.02 -13.21
CA SER A 111 17.23 14.94 -14.33
C SER A 111 15.74 14.96 -14.73
N LEU A 112 15.11 13.79 -14.81
CA LEU A 112 13.68 13.68 -15.13
C LEU A 112 12.82 14.28 -14.03
N VAL A 113 13.12 13.98 -12.77
CA VAL A 113 12.40 14.52 -11.61
C VAL A 113 12.52 16.03 -11.55
N LYS A 114 13.71 16.57 -11.84
CA LYS A 114 13.93 18.01 -11.93
C LYS A 114 13.02 18.64 -12.99
N GLU A 115 13.00 18.08 -14.20
CA GLU A 115 12.15 18.58 -15.29
C GLU A 115 10.66 18.50 -14.95
N MET A 116 10.18 17.37 -14.43
CA MET A 116 8.78 17.20 -14.03
C MET A 116 8.37 18.17 -12.91
N THR A 117 9.29 18.52 -12.01
CA THR A 117 8.99 19.45 -10.91
C THR A 117 9.06 20.91 -11.37
N GLU A 118 10.08 21.28 -12.15
CA GLU A 118 10.33 22.68 -12.54
C GLU A 118 9.47 23.13 -13.73
N VAL A 119 9.16 22.22 -14.66
CA VAL A 119 8.42 22.55 -15.89
C VAL A 119 6.93 22.26 -15.75
N LEU A 120 6.60 21.11 -15.14
CA LEU A 120 5.22 20.62 -15.06
C LEU A 120 4.59 20.80 -13.68
N GLU A 121 5.34 21.30 -12.69
CA GLU A 121 4.91 21.47 -11.30
C GLU A 121 4.32 20.20 -10.69
N LEU A 122 4.77 19.03 -11.16
CA LEU A 122 4.25 17.75 -10.68
C LEU A 122 4.84 17.43 -9.29
N PRO A 123 4.04 16.85 -8.37
CA PRO A 123 4.50 16.48 -7.03
C PRO A 123 5.31 15.19 -7.08
N VAL A 124 6.51 15.23 -7.64
CA VAL A 124 7.43 14.08 -7.79
C VAL A 124 8.63 14.22 -6.86
N LYS A 125 9.23 13.10 -6.43
CA LYS A 125 10.42 13.13 -5.56
C LYS A 125 11.30 11.88 -5.75
N ILE A 126 12.61 12.09 -5.79
CA ILE A 126 13.59 11.00 -5.66
C ILE A 126 13.58 10.52 -4.21
N CYS A 127 13.38 9.22 -4.01
CA CYS A 127 13.17 8.68 -2.67
C CYS A 127 14.04 7.44 -2.42
N ARG A 128 14.88 7.51 -1.38
CA ARG A 128 15.68 6.37 -0.90
C ARG A 128 14.98 5.61 0.23
N VAL A 129 14.25 6.34 1.06
CA VAL A 129 13.53 5.85 2.24
C VAL A 129 12.22 6.63 2.36
N ILE A 130 11.13 5.97 2.76
CA ILE A 130 9.86 6.65 3.04
C ILE A 130 10.04 7.59 4.24
N GLU A 131 9.37 8.74 4.21
CA GLU A 131 9.42 9.71 5.31
C GLU A 131 8.94 9.06 6.62
N GLU A 132 9.70 9.17 7.71
CA GLU A 132 9.40 8.43 8.96
C GLU A 132 7.99 8.73 9.50
N GLY A 133 7.54 9.99 9.42
CA GLY A 133 6.22 10.38 9.88
C GLY A 133 5.06 9.68 9.15
N ASP A 134 5.27 9.28 7.90
CA ASP A 134 4.30 8.48 7.14
C ASP A 134 4.21 7.06 7.70
N VAL A 135 5.37 6.44 7.94
CA VAL A 135 5.51 5.10 8.50
C VAL A 135 4.96 5.06 9.94
N ASP A 136 5.27 6.08 10.74
CA ASP A 136 4.82 6.22 12.12
C ASP A 136 3.31 6.28 12.25
N ARG A 137 2.62 6.94 11.32
CA ARG A 137 1.15 7.01 11.33
C ARG A 137 0.54 5.63 11.17
N PHE A 138 1.04 4.85 10.21
CA PHE A 138 0.59 3.47 10.04
C PHE A 138 0.94 2.60 11.25
N GLU A 139 2.17 2.67 11.75
CA GLU A 139 2.58 1.86 12.90
C GLU A 139 1.76 2.20 14.16
N ASN A 140 1.52 3.49 14.42
CA ASN A 140 0.72 3.92 15.56
C ASN A 140 -0.74 3.46 15.43
N TRP A 141 -1.29 3.47 14.21
CA TRP A 141 -2.61 2.89 13.95
C TRP A 141 -2.61 1.37 14.21
N HIS A 142 -1.63 0.64 13.69
CA HIS A 142 -1.46 -0.80 13.89
C HIS A 142 -1.40 -1.16 15.38
N LYS A 143 -0.56 -0.46 16.17
CA LYS A 143 -0.43 -0.66 17.62
C LYS A 143 -1.75 -0.48 18.38
N ARG A 144 -2.70 0.31 17.86
CA ARG A 144 -4.04 0.45 18.46
C ARG A 144 -4.92 -0.77 18.17
N GLN A 145 -4.71 -1.44 17.04
CA GLN A 145 -5.44 -2.65 16.64
C GLN A 145 -5.03 -3.90 17.42
N VAL A 146 -3.80 -3.95 17.92
CA VAL A 146 -3.30 -5.07 18.74
C VAL A 146 -3.84 -5.00 20.17
N LYS A 147 -4.19 -3.79 20.63
CA LYS A 147 -4.71 -3.55 22.00
C LYS A 147 -6.22 -3.75 22.14
N SER A 148 -6.93 -3.97 21.03
CA SER A 148 -8.37 -4.19 20.97
C SER A 148 -8.69 -5.68 20.88
#